data_AF-A0A953JI77-F1
#
_entry.id   AF-A0A953JI77-F1
#
_cell.length_a   1.000
_cell.length_b   1.000
_cell.length_c   1.000
_cell.angle_alpha   90.00
_cell.angle_beta   90.00
_cell.angle_gamma   90.00
#
_symmetry.space_group_name_H-M   'P 1'
#
loop_
_entity.id
_entity.type
_entity.pdbx_description
1 polymer ?
#
loop_
_entity_poly.entity_id
_entity_poly.type
_entity_poly.pdbx_seq_one_letter_code
_entity_poly.pdbx_strand_id
1 'polypeptide(L)'
;MTIPAPQQPVAALLRRLTGAAPIETHVSAIFIGPDQALKLKKAVRLGFLDFTSLAARERFTRRELEINRPFAPGLYRDVVPVVRGPDGDLALGG
;
A
#
# COMPACT_ATOMS: atom_id res chain seq x y z
N MET A 1 -5.93 4.92 -13.64
CA MET A 1 -4.47 4.62 -13.64
C MET A 1 -4.24 3.32 -12.91
N THR A 2 -3.54 2.37 -13.54
CA THR A 2 -3.20 1.06 -12.96
C THR A 2 -2.01 1.15 -12.01
N ILE A 3 -1.73 0.08 -11.27
CA ILE A 3 -0.50 -0.05 -10.45
C ILE A 3 0.74 0.03 -11.38
N PRO A 4 1.72 0.93 -11.11
CA PRO A 4 2.95 1.03 -11.89
C PRO A 4 3.73 -0.29 -11.97
N ALA A 5 4.39 -0.55 -13.11
CA ALA A 5 5.14 -1.79 -13.36
C ALA A 5 6.14 -2.16 -12.23
N PRO A 6 6.93 -1.21 -11.66
CA PRO A 6 7.84 -1.53 -10.54
C PRO A 6 7.15 -2.03 -9.26
N GLN A 7 5.83 -1.76 -9.12
CA GLN A 7 5.04 -2.18 -7.96
C GLN A 7 4.20 -3.43 -8.22
N GLN A 8 4.23 -4.01 -9.43
CA GLN A 8 3.47 -5.22 -9.75
C GLN A 8 3.85 -6.43 -8.88
N PRO A 9 5.14 -6.67 -8.54
CA PRO A 9 5.50 -7.73 -7.60
C PRO A 9 4.88 -7.56 -6.21
N VAL A 10 4.80 -6.31 -5.73
CA VAL A 10 4.13 -6.00 -4.46
C VAL A 10 2.62 -6.25 -4.57
N ALA A 11 1.99 -5.84 -5.67
CA ALA A 11 0.57 -6.10 -5.91
C ALA A 11 0.26 -7.61 -5.95
N ALA A 12 1.15 -8.41 -6.56
CA ALA A 12 1.03 -9.87 -6.58
C ALA A 12 1.13 -10.48 -5.17
N LEU A 13 2.08 -10.01 -4.35
CA LEU A 13 2.18 -10.40 -2.94
C LEU A 13 0.88 -10.09 -2.18
N LEU A 14 0.40 -8.85 -2.25
CA LEU A 14 -0.80 -8.42 -1.53
C LEU A 14 -2.04 -9.21 -1.99
N ARG A 15 -2.20 -9.44 -3.30
CA ARG A 15 -3.26 -10.30 -3.84
C ARG A 15 -3.19 -11.72 -3.31
N ARG A 16 -1.99 -12.30 -3.18
CA ARG A 16 -1.81 -13.65 -2.61
C ARG A 16 -2.21 -13.69 -1.15
N LEU A 17 -1.90 -12.65 -0.38
CA LEU A 17 -2.23 -12.56 1.05
C LEU A 17 -3.73 -12.34 1.31
N THR A 18 -4.45 -11.69 0.39
CA THR A 18 -5.88 -11.38 0.57
C THR A 18 -6.82 -12.26 -0.23
N GLY A 19 -6.33 -12.94 -1.27
CA GLY A 19 -7.14 -13.75 -2.18
C GLY A 19 -7.95 -12.96 -3.21
N ALA A 20 -7.87 -11.63 -3.24
CA ALA A 20 -8.71 -10.77 -4.08
C ALA A 20 -7.90 -9.82 -4.98
N ALA A 21 -8.46 -9.50 -6.15
CA ALA A 21 -7.94 -8.44 -7.00
C ALA A 21 -8.12 -7.06 -6.32
N PRO A 22 -7.23 -6.09 -6.59
CA PRO A 22 -7.33 -4.80 -5.96
C PRO A 22 -8.49 -3.96 -6.51
N ILE A 23 -9.10 -3.17 -5.62
CA ILE A 23 -9.88 -2.00 -6.01
C ILE A 23 -8.91 -0.83 -6.17
N GLU A 24 -8.85 -0.26 -7.36
CA GLU A 24 -7.86 0.76 -7.71
C GLU A 24 -8.45 2.16 -7.72
N THR A 25 -7.73 3.12 -7.13
CA THR A 25 -7.98 4.57 -7.27
C THR A 25 -6.83 5.21 -8.05
N HIS A 26 -6.86 6.53 -8.24
CA HIS A 26 -5.76 7.26 -8.87
C HIS A 26 -4.40 7.06 -8.18
N VAL A 27 -4.39 6.94 -6.84
CA VAL A 27 -3.17 6.99 -6.03
C VAL A 27 -2.99 5.77 -5.12
N SER A 28 -3.94 4.84 -5.11
CA SER A 28 -3.89 3.66 -4.24
C SER A 28 -4.49 2.43 -4.88
N ALA A 29 -4.11 1.27 -4.36
CA ALA A 29 -4.75 -0.01 -4.62
C ALA A 29 -5.12 -0.66 -3.27
N ILE A 30 -6.36 -1.13 -3.14
CA ILE A 30 -6.90 -1.70 -1.91
C ILE A 30 -7.20 -3.17 -2.17
N PHE A 31 -6.62 -4.06 -1.37
CA PHE A 31 -6.80 -5.50 -1.43
C PHE A 31 -7.63 -5.92 -0.22
N ILE A 32 -8.82 -6.48 -0.43
CA ILE A 32 -9.74 -6.87 0.64
C ILE A 32 -9.70 -8.38 0.80
N GLY A 33 -9.20 -8.85 1.94
CA GLY A 33 -9.25 -10.25 2.35
C GLY A 33 -10.31 -10.47 3.43
N PRO A 34 -10.46 -11.71 3.93
CA PRO A 34 -11.47 -12.06 4.92
C PRO A 34 -11.32 -11.27 6.23
N ASP A 35 -10.10 -11.14 6.75
CA ASP A 35 -9.84 -10.54 8.08
C ASP A 35 -9.18 -9.15 8.00
N GLN A 36 -8.75 -8.73 6.81
CA GLN A 36 -8.03 -7.49 6.64
C GLN A 36 -8.10 -6.89 5.25
N ALA A 37 -7.97 -5.56 5.21
CA ALA A 37 -7.73 -4.82 3.99
C ALA A 37 -6.31 -4.27 3.99
N LEU A 38 -5.58 -4.47 2.90
CA LEU A 38 -4.23 -3.94 2.68
C LEU A 38 -4.30 -2.83 1.64
N LYS A 39 -3.68 -1.68 1.94
CA LYS A 39 -3.66 -0.52 1.03
C LYS A 39 -2.23 -0.22 0.60
N LEU A 40 -2.01 -0.19 -0.71
CA LEU A 40 -0.76 0.19 -1.34
C LEU A 40 -0.85 1.62 -1.91
N LYS A 41 0.07 2.51 -1.53
CA LYS A 41 0.27 3.81 -2.23
C LYS A 41 1.02 3.59 -3.54
N LYS A 42 0.44 4.06 -4.64
CA LYS A 42 1.03 3.96 -5.98
C LYS A 42 2.17 4.98 -6.14
N ALA A 43 3.25 4.57 -6.80
CA ALA A 43 4.39 5.40 -7.16
C ALA A 43 4.04 6.21 -8.42
N VAL A 44 3.22 7.24 -8.23
CA VAL A 44 2.67 8.08 -9.31
C VAL A 44 2.95 9.55 -9.04
N ARG A 45 2.96 10.34 -10.10
CA ARG A 45 2.98 11.80 -10.07
C ARG A 45 1.76 12.34 -10.79
N LEU A 46 0.98 13.15 -10.08
CA LEU A 46 -0.20 13.87 -10.56
C LEU A 46 0.08 15.38 -10.47
N GLY A 47 -0.76 16.21 -11.10
CA GLY A 47 -0.57 17.68 -11.09
C GLY A 47 -0.56 18.31 -9.69
N PHE A 48 -1.12 17.64 -8.69
CA PHE A 48 -1.25 18.12 -7.30
C PHE A 48 -0.55 17.22 -6.27
N LEU A 49 0.15 16.15 -6.71
CA LEU A 49 0.68 15.13 -5.81
C LEU A 49 1.86 14.38 -6.41
N ASP A 50 2.92 14.19 -5.62
CA ASP A 50 4.07 13.37 -6.02
C ASP A 50 4.37 12.26 -5.00
N PHE A 51 4.12 11.01 -5.41
CA PHE A 51 4.39 9.78 -4.67
C PHE A 51 5.50 8.92 -5.32
N THR A 52 6.29 9.49 -6.23
CA THR A 52 7.34 8.73 -6.93
C THR A 52 8.40 8.19 -5.95
N SER A 53 8.82 8.99 -4.96
CA SER A 53 9.79 8.55 -3.96
C SER A 53 9.16 7.67 -2.87
N LEU A 54 9.95 6.72 -2.35
CA LEU A 54 9.54 5.90 -1.20
C LEU A 54 9.29 6.76 0.05
N ALA A 55 10.18 7.72 0.33
CA ALA A 55 10.05 8.61 1.48
C ALA A 55 8.77 9.46 1.44
N ALA A 56 8.35 9.94 0.26
CA ALA A 56 7.06 10.61 0.12
C ALA A 56 5.91 9.64 0.45
N ARG A 57 5.90 8.44 -0.15
CA ARG A 57 4.86 7.42 0.14
C ARG A 57 4.81 7.05 1.61
N GLU A 58 5.94 6.89 2.28
CA GLU A 58 5.98 6.60 3.71
C GLU A 58 5.37 7.75 4.52
N ARG A 59 5.86 8.98 4.32
CA ARG A 59 5.36 10.17 5.03
C ARG A 59 3.84 10.31 4.90
N PHE A 60 3.31 10.20 3.68
CA PHE A 60 1.88 10.34 3.44
C PHE A 60 1.06 9.15 3.94
N THR A 61 1.61 7.93 3.96
CA THR A 61 0.91 6.77 4.55
C THR A 61 0.81 6.91 6.07
N ARG A 62 1.89 7.34 6.73
CA ARG A 62 1.88 7.62 8.18
C ARG A 62 0.89 8.74 8.52
N ARG A 63 0.90 9.83 7.74
CA ARG A 63 -0.04 10.92 7.93
C ARG A 63 -1.50 10.49 7.74
N GLU A 64 -1.78 9.62 6.78
CA GLU A 64 -3.12 9.06 6.57
C GLU A 64 -3.57 8.22 7.76
N LEU A 65 -2.70 7.38 8.32
CA LEU A 65 -2.98 6.62 9.53
C LEU A 65 -3.30 7.56 10.72
N GLU A 66 -2.45 8.56 10.97
CA GLU A 66 -2.64 9.53 12.06
C GLU A 66 -3.99 10.25 11.96
N ILE A 67 -4.34 10.75 10.77
CA ILE A 67 -5.58 11.51 10.56
C ILE A 67 -6.79 10.61 10.71
N ASN A 68 -6.78 9.40 10.13
CA ASN A 68 -7.98 8.59 10.01
C ASN A 68 -8.24 7.69 11.22
N ARG A 69 -7.21 7.30 11.97
CA ARG A 69 -7.34 6.37 13.10
C ARG A 69 -8.36 6.83 14.16
N PRO A 70 -8.44 8.11 14.57
CA PRO A 70 -9.46 8.57 15.52
C PRO A 70 -10.89 8.44 15.00
N PHE A 71 -11.10 8.53 13.68
CA PHE A 71 -12.42 8.53 13.05
C PHE A 71 -12.86 7.16 12.53
N ALA A 72 -11.96 6.19 12.52
CA ALA A 72 -12.22 4.83 12.04
C ALA A 72 -11.44 3.81 12.88
N PRO A 73 -11.80 3.65 14.17
CA PRO A 73 -11.12 2.73 15.08
C PRO A 73 -11.18 1.30 14.54
N GLY A 74 -10.06 0.58 14.62
CA GLY A 74 -9.92 -0.80 14.14
C GLY A 74 -9.72 -0.94 12.63
N LEU A 75 -10.05 0.06 11.82
CA LEU A 75 -9.82 0.03 10.37
C LEU A 75 -8.38 0.41 10.01
N TYR A 76 -7.92 1.56 10.50
CA TYR A 76 -6.56 2.04 10.29
C TYR A 76 -5.64 1.53 11.42
N ARG A 77 -4.99 0.39 11.16
CA ARG A 77 -4.24 -0.37 12.17
C ARG A 77 -2.78 0.04 12.27
N ASP A 78 -2.05 0.01 11.15
CA ASP A 78 -0.61 0.26 11.12
C ASP A 78 -0.11 0.63 9.71
N VAL A 79 1.13 1.11 9.62
CA VAL A 79 1.90 1.27 8.38
C VAL A 79 3.03 0.25 8.36
N VAL A 80 2.89 -0.75 7.50
CA VAL A 80 3.84 -1.86 7.39
C VAL A 80 4.67 -1.71 6.10
N PRO A 81 6.02 -1.75 6.16
CA PRO A 81 6.84 -1.74 4.97
C PRO A 81 6.73 -3.06 4.21
N VAL A 82 6.95 -3.00 2.89
CA VAL A 82 7.19 -4.19 2.08
C VAL A 82 8.68 -4.22 1.80
N VAL A 83 9.35 -5.25 2.32
CA VAL A 83 10.81 -5.41 2.19
C VAL A 83 11.13 -6.54 1.22
N ARG A 84 12.34 -6.49 0.68
CA ARG A 84 12.92 -7.61 -0.08
C ARG A 84 13.98 -8.27 0.78
N GLY A 85 13.79 -9.55 1.08
CA GLY A 85 14.74 -10.35 1.84
C GLY A 85 16.00 -10.69 1.03
N PRO A 86 17.03 -11.30 1.67
CA PRO A 86 18.26 -11.72 1.01
C PRO A 86 18.03 -12.65 -0.17
N ASP A 87 17.02 -13.53 -0.07
CA ASP A 87 16.66 -14.51 -1.10
C ASP A 87 15.87 -13.88 -2.27
N GLY A 88 15.66 -12.56 -2.23
CA GLY A 88 14.91 -11.82 -3.24
C GLY A 88 13.39 -11.84 -3.05
N ASP A 89 12.88 -12.59 -2.07
CA ASP A 89 11.44 -12.64 -1.78
C ASP A 89 10.92 -11.37 -1.11
N LEU A 90 9.66 -11.04 -1.39
CA LEU A 90 8.97 -9.92 -0.77
C LEU A 90 8.17 -10.37 0.45
N ALA A 91 8.30 -9.62 1.55
CA ALA A 91 7.56 -9.85 2.79
C ALA A 91 6.96 -8.55 3.34
N LEU A 92 5.92 -8.70 4.16
CA LEU A 92 5.39 -7.60 4.98
C LEU A 92 6.16 -7.56 6.29
N GLY A 93 6.56 -6.36 6.71
CA GLY A 93 7.42 -6.19 7.88
C GLY A 93 8.88 -6.47 7.55
N GLY A 94 9.77 -5.91 8.36
CA GLY A 94 11.22 -6.12 8.27
C GLY A 94 11.68 -7.10 9.33
#